data_AF-A0A226M710-F1
#
_entry.id   AF-A0A226M710-F1
#
_cell.length_a   1.000
_cell.length_b   1.000
_cell.length_c   1.000
_cell.angle_alpha   90.00
_cell.angle_beta   90.00
_cell.angle_gamma   90.00
#
_symmetry.space_group_name_H-M   'P 1'
#
loop_
_entity.id
_entity.type
_entity.pdbx_description
1 polymer ?
#
loop_
_entity_poly.entity_id
_entity_poly.type
_entity_poly.pdbx_seq_one_letter_code
_entity_poly.pdbx_strand_id
1 'polypeptide(L)'
;MASNPQPPPPPPPQQQPPLPGAGAGAAEPELVSMIVSHLKSQGLFDQFRRDCLADVDTKPAYQNLRQRVDNFVCNHLATHTWSPHLNKNQLRNNIRQQVLK
;
A
#
# COMPACT_ATOMS: atom_id res chain seq x y z
N MET A 1 38.35 20.62 6.31
CA MET A 1 37.66 19.86 7.36
C MET A 1 36.35 20.61 7.62
N ALA A 2 35.26 20.23 6.94
CA ALA A 2 33.99 20.95 7.01
C ALA A 2 33.13 20.33 8.14
N SER A 3 32.94 21.09 9.21
CA SER A 3 32.10 20.71 10.35
C SER A 3 30.63 20.83 9.94
N ASN A 4 29.94 19.70 9.82
CA ASN A 4 28.51 19.64 9.56
C ASN A 4 27.73 19.88 10.87
N PRO A 5 26.81 20.86 10.96
CA PRO A 5 26.03 21.09 12.17
C PRO A 5 24.93 20.04 12.31
N GLN A 6 24.89 19.36 13.46
CA GLN A 6 23.87 18.37 13.78
C GLN A 6 22.52 19.06 14.04
N PRO A 7 21.38 18.56 13.50
CA PRO A 7 20.08 19.16 13.75
C PRO A 7 19.64 18.96 15.22
N PRO A 8 18.88 19.91 15.81
CA PRO A 8 18.42 19.81 17.19
C PRO A 8 17.42 18.67 17.39
N PRO A 9 17.37 18.06 18.60
CA PRO A 9 16.42 17.00 18.91
C PRO A 9 14.97 17.53 18.94
N PRO A 10 13.97 16.70 18.60
CA PRO A 10 12.56 17.09 18.63
C PRO A 10 12.07 17.34 20.07
N PRO A 11 11.10 18.26 20.27
CA PRO A 11 10.52 18.52 21.58
C PRO A 11 9.72 17.30 22.08
N PRO A 12 9.65 17.08 23.42
CA PRO A 12 8.86 16.00 23.99
C PRO A 12 7.36 16.20 23.71
N PRO A 13 6.58 15.10 23.58
CA PRO A 13 5.14 15.19 23.32
C PRO A 13 4.43 15.84 24.51
N GLN A 14 3.92 17.06 24.31
CA GLN A 14 3.02 17.71 25.26
C GLN A 14 1.68 16.97 25.23
N GLN A 15 1.31 16.33 26.35
CA GLN A 15 -0.01 15.73 26.53
C GLN A 15 -1.07 16.83 26.54
N GLN A 16 -1.95 16.85 25.52
CA GLN A 16 -3.11 17.72 25.50
C GLN A 16 -4.14 17.27 26.56
N PRO A 17 -4.74 18.19 27.34
CA PRO A 17 -5.80 17.83 28.29
C PRO A 17 -7.09 17.42 27.56
N PRO A 18 -7.87 16.46 28.09
CA PRO A 18 -9.14 16.06 27.49
C PRO A 18 -10.22 17.12 27.74
N LEU A 19 -10.91 17.53 26.67
CA LEU A 19 -12.08 18.41 26.71
C LEU A 19 -13.34 17.64 27.17
N PRO A 20 -14.12 18.16 28.15
CA PRO A 20 -15.37 17.52 28.59
C PRO A 20 -16.64 18.17 28.01
N GLY A 21 -17.63 17.34 27.66
CA GLY A 21 -19.05 17.70 27.45
C GLY A 21 -19.48 17.75 25.97
N ALA A 22 -20.03 16.68 25.38
CA ALA A 22 -21.40 16.14 25.51
C ALA A 22 -22.47 16.90 24.69
N GLY A 23 -23.03 16.20 23.68
CA GLY A 23 -24.48 16.23 23.41
C GLY A 23 -24.94 16.62 22.01
N ALA A 24 -25.73 15.71 21.42
CA ALA A 24 -26.71 15.88 20.33
C ALA A 24 -26.21 15.68 18.89
N GLY A 25 -26.35 14.44 18.41
CA GLY A 25 -26.16 14.04 17.01
C GLY A 25 -25.56 12.65 16.80
N ALA A 26 -25.28 11.88 17.87
CA ALA A 26 -24.76 10.53 17.76
C ALA A 26 -25.85 9.56 17.28
N ALA A 27 -26.12 9.54 15.97
CA ALA A 27 -26.37 8.28 15.30
C ALA A 27 -25.11 7.43 15.50
N GLU A 28 -25.12 6.76 16.64
CA GLU A 28 -24.14 5.91 17.31
C GLU A 28 -22.94 5.49 16.45
N PRO A 29 -21.76 6.12 16.64
CA PRO A 29 -20.51 5.54 16.14
C PRO A 29 -20.31 4.09 16.61
N GLU A 30 -20.92 3.70 17.73
CA GLU A 30 -21.06 2.31 18.17
C GLU A 30 -21.84 1.43 17.19
N LEU A 31 -22.99 1.89 16.69
CA LEU A 31 -23.81 1.15 15.73
C LEU A 31 -23.06 1.00 14.40
N VAL A 32 -22.37 2.06 13.95
CA VAL A 32 -21.50 2.00 12.77
C VAL A 32 -20.37 0.99 12.97
N SER A 33 -19.73 0.99 14.14
CA SER A 33 -18.68 0.03 14.51
C SER A 33 -19.22 -1.40 14.52
N MET A 34 -20.40 -1.62 15.08
CA MET A 34 -21.07 -2.92 15.14
C MET A 34 -21.40 -3.43 13.74
N ILE A 35 -21.95 -2.58 12.86
CA ILE A 35 -22.25 -2.91 11.46
C ILE A 35 -20.95 -3.25 10.71
N VAL A 36 -19.90 -2.42 10.81
CA VAL A 36 -18.61 -2.68 10.16
C VAL A 36 -17.97 -3.97 10.67
N SER A 37 -18.05 -4.24 11.97
CA SER A 37 -17.55 -5.47 12.59
C SER A 37 -18.29 -6.70 12.04
N HIS A 38 -19.62 -6.62 11.92
CA HIS A 38 -20.45 -7.66 11.33
C HIS A 38 -20.13 -7.90 9.84
N LEU A 39 -19.96 -6.84 9.05
CA LEU A 39 -19.57 -6.94 7.64
C LEU A 39 -18.17 -7.55 7.45
N LYS A 40 -17.23 -7.23 8.36
CA LYS A 40 -15.89 -7.83 8.37
C LYS A 40 -15.94 -9.32 8.73
N SER A 41 -16.67 -9.71 9.77
CA SER A 41 -16.77 -11.12 10.17
C SER A 41 -17.49 -11.99 9.14
N GLN A 42 -18.41 -11.41 8.38
CA GLN A 42 -19.04 -12.06 7.23
C GLN A 42 -18.16 -12.09 5.96
N GLY A 43 -16.99 -11.44 5.96
CA GLY A 43 -16.09 -11.40 4.81
C GLY A 43 -16.62 -10.60 3.62
N LEU A 44 -17.64 -9.77 3.81
CA LEU A 44 -18.26 -8.99 2.73
C LEU A 44 -17.30 -7.95 2.14
N PHE A 45 -16.43 -7.37 2.96
CA PHE A 45 -15.38 -6.46 2.46
C PHE A 45 -14.35 -7.18 1.60
N ASP A 46 -13.99 -8.42 1.95
CA ASP A 46 -13.07 -9.23 1.15
C ASP A 46 -13.73 -9.69 -0.15
N GLN A 47 -15.02 -10.05 -0.09
CA GLN A 47 -15.81 -10.37 -1.27
C GLN A 47 -15.91 -9.18 -2.21
N PHE A 48 -16.29 -8.00 -1.70
CA PHE A 48 -16.33 -6.76 -2.47
C PHE A 48 -14.97 -6.43 -3.10
N ARG A 49 -13.88 -6.59 -2.35
CA ARG A 49 -12.52 -6.37 -2.86
C ARG A 49 -12.18 -7.34 -3.99
N ARG A 50 -12.56 -8.62 -3.89
CA ARG A 50 -12.36 -9.62 -4.95
C ARG A 50 -13.17 -9.29 -6.19
N ASP A 51 -14.45 -8.97 -6.02
CA ASP A 51 -15.36 -8.68 -7.14
C ASP A 51 -14.91 -7.42 -7.89
N CYS A 52 -14.56 -6.37 -7.15
CA CYS A 52 -13.99 -5.15 -7.75
C CYS A 52 -12.68 -5.42 -8.50
N LEU A 53 -11.80 -6.28 -7.96
CA LEU A 53 -10.57 -6.66 -8.65
C LEU A 53 -10.84 -7.51 -9.89
N ALA A 54 -11.78 -8.44 -9.83
CA ALA A 54 -12.18 -9.27 -10.97
C ALA A 54 -12.76 -8.41 -12.11
N ASP A 55 -13.57 -7.41 -11.79
CA ASP A 55 -14.10 -6.45 -12.76
C ASP A 55 -13.01 -5.56 -13.36
N VAL A 56 -11.93 -5.28 -12.63
CA VAL A 56 -10.77 -4.56 -13.16
C VAL A 56 -9.91 -5.47 -14.04
N ASP A 57 -9.74 -6.73 -13.66
CA ASP A 57 -8.89 -7.71 -14.37
C ASP A 57 -9.46 -8.09 -15.75
N THR A 58 -10.78 -8.01 -15.91
CA THR A 58 -11.43 -8.21 -17.22
C THR A 58 -11.31 -7.00 -18.16
N LYS A 59 -10.88 -5.82 -17.68
CA LYS A 59 -10.76 -4.63 -18.54
C LYS A 59 -9.56 -4.75 -19.48
N PRO A 60 -9.71 -4.46 -20.79
CA PRO A 60 -8.64 -4.63 -21.77
C PRO A 60 -7.41 -3.77 -21.45
N ALA A 61 -7.59 -2.56 -20.89
CA ALA A 61 -6.48 -1.71 -20.50
C ALA A 61 -5.61 -2.33 -19.39
N TYR A 62 -6.23 -2.98 -18.40
CA TYR A 62 -5.50 -3.64 -17.32
C TYR A 62 -4.78 -4.88 -17.83
N GLN A 63 -5.43 -5.70 -18.67
CA GLN A 63 -4.78 -6.87 -19.27
C GLN A 63 -3.59 -6.50 -20.16
N ASN A 64 -3.71 -5.44 -20.96
CA ASN A 64 -2.57 -4.95 -21.76
C ASN A 64 -1.41 -4.47 -20.88
N LEU A 65 -1.70 -3.75 -19.80
CA LEU A 65 -0.67 -3.33 -18.84
C LEU A 65 -0.02 -4.55 -18.18
N ARG A 66 -0.82 -5.50 -17.68
CA ARG A 66 -0.38 -6.76 -17.06
C ARG A 66 0.55 -7.54 -18.01
N GLN A 67 0.14 -7.75 -19.26
CA GLN A 67 0.97 -8.40 -20.26
C GLN A 67 2.27 -7.64 -20.51
N ARG A 68 2.22 -6.31 -20.64
CA ARG A 68 3.42 -5.50 -20.87
C ARG A 68 4.41 -5.61 -19.72
N VAL A 69 3.91 -5.59 -18.48
CA VAL A 69 4.70 -5.81 -17.26
C VAL A 69 5.31 -7.21 -17.24
N ASP A 70 4.50 -8.25 -17.43
CA ASP A 70 4.97 -9.64 -17.38
C ASP A 70 6.01 -9.91 -18.48
N ASN A 71 5.75 -9.48 -19.71
CA ASN A 71 6.69 -9.59 -20.83
C ASN A 71 8.01 -8.85 -20.53
N PHE A 72 7.93 -7.64 -19.97
CA PHE A 72 9.11 -6.87 -19.59
C PHE A 72 9.94 -7.60 -18.52
N VAL A 73 9.29 -8.11 -17.47
CA VAL A 73 9.94 -8.87 -16.40
C VAL A 73 10.59 -10.13 -16.96
N CYS A 74 9.87 -10.91 -17.78
CA CYS A 74 10.40 -12.12 -18.40
C CYS A 74 11.64 -11.84 -19.25
N ASN A 75 11.59 -10.82 -20.12
CA ASN A 75 12.74 -10.44 -20.95
C ASN A 75 13.93 -9.92 -20.12
N HIS A 76 13.65 -9.13 -19.08
CA HIS A 76 14.69 -8.60 -18.19
C HIS A 76 15.36 -9.71 -17.38
N LEU A 77 14.60 -10.69 -16.92
CA LEU A 77 15.14 -11.86 -16.22
C LEU A 77 15.87 -12.81 -17.17
N ALA A 78 15.41 -12.99 -18.41
CA ALA A 78 16.09 -13.83 -19.40
C ALA A 78 17.49 -13.30 -19.76
N THR A 79 17.68 -11.98 -19.75
CA THR A 79 18.99 -11.35 -19.98
C THR A 79 19.90 -11.34 -18.75
N HIS A 80 19.36 -11.64 -17.55
CA HIS A 80 20.11 -11.68 -16.31
C HIS A 80 20.40 -13.12 -15.88
N THR A 81 21.66 -13.52 -15.95
CA THR A 81 22.09 -14.80 -15.37
C THR A 81 22.08 -14.70 -13.85
N TRP A 82 21.43 -15.66 -13.19
CA TRP A 82 21.44 -15.73 -11.73
C TRP A 82 22.88 -15.93 -11.21
N SER A 83 23.22 -15.21 -10.13
CA SER A 83 24.50 -15.35 -9.43
C SER A 83 24.25 -15.32 -7.92
N PRO A 84 25.01 -16.08 -7.11
CA PRO A 84 24.86 -16.08 -5.65
C PRO A 84 25.18 -14.72 -5.00
N HIS A 85 25.95 -13.87 -5.69
CA HIS A 85 26.25 -12.49 -5.25
C HIS A 85 25.28 -11.44 -5.83
N LEU A 86 24.27 -11.88 -6.60
CA LEU A 86 23.34 -10.99 -7.27
C LEU A 86 22.49 -10.25 -6.24
N ASN A 87 22.55 -8.91 -6.27
CA ASN A 87 21.73 -8.08 -5.41
C ASN A 87 20.27 -8.07 -5.92
N LYS A 88 19.47 -9.01 -5.40
CA LYS A 88 18.04 -9.16 -5.72
C LYS A 88 17.24 -7.88 -5.45
N ASN A 89 17.65 -7.08 -4.47
CA ASN A 89 16.98 -5.82 -4.16
C ASN A 89 17.20 -4.76 -5.25
N GLN A 90 18.43 -4.64 -5.76
CA GLN A 90 18.72 -3.74 -6.88
C GLN A 90 18.01 -4.18 -8.15
N LEU A 91 17.99 -5.48 -8.46
CA LEU A 91 17.28 -6.01 -9.61
C LEU A 91 15.76 -5.71 -9.52
N ARG A 92 15.15 -5.98 -8.36
CA ARG A 92 13.74 -5.68 -8.12
C ARG A 92 13.45 -4.18 -8.21
N ASN A 93 14.35 -3.33 -7.73
CA ASN A 93 14.18 -1.88 -7.83
C ASN A 93 14.32 -1.39 -9.27
N ASN A 94 15.26 -1.96 -10.04
CA ASN A 94 15.42 -1.66 -11.46
C ASN A 94 14.15 -2.02 -12.24
N ILE A 95 13.62 -3.21 -12.03
CA ILE A 95 12.36 -3.66 -12.65
C ILE A 95 11.21 -2.70 -12.28
N ARG A 96 11.06 -2.35 -11.01
CA ARG A 96 10.02 -1.41 -10.56
C ARG A 96 10.15 -0.02 -11.18
N GLN A 97 11.37 0.50 -11.33
CA GLN A 97 11.59 1.81 -11.94
C GLN A 97 11.37 1.81 -13.45
N GLN A 98 11.73 0.72 -14.13
CA GLN A 98 11.60 0.63 -15.58
C GLN A 98 10.17 0.31 -16.03
N VAL A 99 9.37 -0.39 -15.22
CA VAL A 99 7.96 -0.70 -15.56
C VAL A 99 7.02 0.50 -15.39
N LEU A 100 7.44 1.51 -14.61
CA LEU A 100 6.69 2.75 -14.37
C LEU A 100 7.03 3.87 -15.38
N LYS A 101 7.98 3.62 -16.29
CA LYS A 101 8.33 4.50 -17.41
C LYS A 101 7.62 4.07 -18.68
#